data_AF-A0A2U8H3D6-F1
#
_entry.id   AF-A0A2U8H3D6-F1
#
_cell.length_a   1.000
_cell.length_b   1.000
_cell.length_c   1.000
_cell.angle_alpha   90.00
_cell.angle_beta   90.00
_cell.angle_gamma   90.00
#
_symmetry.space_group_name_H-M   'P 1'
#
loop_
_entity.id
_entity.type
_entity.pdbx_description
1 polymer ?
#
loop_
_entity_poly.entity_id
_entity_poly.type
_entity_poly.pdbx_seq_one_letter_code
_entity_poly.pdbx_strand_id
1 'polypeptide(L)'
;MPTSLKSLKKDTRDFFKLHWNEQAIGEAAPKWSKEWRLSGSAPNYDKQGVYAFVKDGEITYVGSGVSRRKKGYEGHGLGARIGGYVRVEKQGLYRAHDERLAEAGALITIGFHLGYWHTAIALKYYLIANMPTKHNSNRPGSYP
;
A
#
# COMPACT_ATOMS: atom_id res chain seq x y z
N MET A 1 4.18 -19.42 -1.41
CA MET A 1 3.54 -18.55 -0.39
C MET A 1 2.28 -17.93 -0.98
N PRO A 2 1.17 -17.85 -0.23
CA PRO A 2 -0.12 -17.39 -0.73
C PRO A 2 -0.19 -15.87 -0.94
N THR A 3 -0.74 -15.42 -2.06
CA THR A 3 -0.89 -14.00 -2.45
C THR A 3 -2.25 -13.40 -2.06
N SER A 4 -3.02 -14.03 -1.16
CA SER A 4 -4.38 -13.56 -0.85
C SER A 4 -4.43 -12.30 0.05
N LEU A 5 -5.57 -11.60 0.06
CA LEU A 5 -5.85 -10.52 1.02
C LEU A 5 -5.73 -10.98 2.49
N LYS A 6 -6.12 -12.24 2.78
CA LYS A 6 -5.98 -12.84 4.12
C LYS A 6 -4.51 -12.95 4.51
N SER A 7 -3.67 -13.39 3.57
CA SER A 7 -2.22 -13.51 3.75
C SER A 7 -1.58 -12.15 3.96
N LEU A 8 -1.94 -11.15 3.15
CA LEU A 8 -1.44 -9.77 3.29
C LEU A 8 -1.69 -9.23 4.70
N LYS A 9 -2.94 -9.38 5.17
CA LYS A 9 -3.33 -8.95 6.51
C LYS A 9 -2.63 -9.75 7.61
N LYS A 10 -2.38 -11.04 7.40
CA LYS A 10 -1.62 -11.87 8.35
C LYS A 10 -0.17 -11.41 8.43
N ASP A 11 0.52 -11.28 7.31
CA ASP A 11 1.93 -10.91 7.27
C ASP A 11 2.14 -9.47 7.77
N THR A 12 1.17 -8.58 7.52
CA THR A 12 1.17 -7.23 8.13
C THR A 12 1.08 -7.29 9.66
N ARG A 13 0.24 -8.16 10.23
CA ARG A 13 0.17 -8.34 11.69
C ARG A 13 1.47 -8.91 12.24
N ASP A 14 2.06 -9.87 11.54
CA ASP A 14 3.32 -10.48 11.97
C ASP A 14 4.48 -9.47 11.92
N PHE A 15 4.51 -8.60 10.91
CA PHE A 15 5.42 -7.45 10.87
C PHE A 15 5.23 -6.52 12.08
N PHE A 16 3.99 -6.12 12.40
CA PHE A 16 3.76 -5.19 13.52
C PHE A 16 4.06 -5.79 14.88
N LYS A 17 3.92 -7.11 15.09
CA LYS A 17 4.37 -7.76 16.33
C LYS A 17 5.86 -7.55 16.60
N LEU A 18 6.67 -7.43 15.55
CA LEU A 18 8.12 -7.27 15.64
C LEU A 18 8.56 -5.80 15.64
N HIS A 19 7.75 -4.92 15.04
CA HIS A 19 8.20 -3.59 14.65
C HIS A 19 7.27 -2.44 15.11
N TRP A 20 6.20 -2.74 15.85
CA TRP A 20 5.28 -1.73 16.38
C TRP A 20 5.06 -1.92 17.88
N ASN A 21 5.66 -1.03 18.66
CA ASN A 21 5.45 -0.99 20.11
C ASN A 21 4.38 0.04 20.45
N GLU A 22 3.13 -0.40 20.60
CA GLU A 22 1.99 0.48 20.88
C GLU A 22 2.16 1.30 22.16
N GLN A 23 2.81 0.76 23.20
CA GLN A 23 3.03 1.48 24.45
C GLN A 23 4.05 2.62 24.29
N ALA A 24 5.17 2.36 23.60
CA ALA A 24 6.20 3.36 23.36
C ALA A 24 5.75 4.42 22.33
N ILE A 25 4.94 4.01 21.35
CA ILE A 25 4.44 4.88 20.29
C ILE A 25 3.23 5.71 20.77
N GLY A 26 2.39 5.15 21.64
CA GLY A 26 1.14 5.77 22.09
C GLY A 26 -0.03 5.61 21.12
N GLU A 27 0.09 4.79 20.07
CA GLU A 27 -0.99 4.53 19.12
C GLU A 27 -0.98 3.08 18.59
N ALA A 28 -2.17 2.59 18.24
CA ALA A 28 -2.35 1.26 17.67
C ALA A 28 -1.80 1.18 16.24
N ALA A 29 -1.33 0.00 15.84
CA ALA A 29 -0.82 -0.19 14.48
C ALA A 29 -1.89 0.13 13.41
N PRO A 30 -1.53 0.78 12.29
CA PRO A 30 -2.49 1.15 11.27
C PRO A 30 -3.11 -0.07 10.59
N LYS A 31 -4.30 0.11 10.01
CA LYS A 31 -5.08 -0.97 9.38
C LYS A 31 -5.22 -0.73 7.89
N TRP A 32 -5.28 -1.82 7.13
CA TRP A 32 -5.64 -1.79 5.71
C TRP A 32 -7.07 -1.28 5.52
N SER A 33 -7.26 -0.46 4.49
CA SER A 33 -8.57 0.02 4.05
C SER A 33 -9.44 -1.11 3.47
N LYS A 34 -10.70 -0.77 3.19
CA LYS A 34 -11.51 -1.52 2.22
C LYS A 34 -10.94 -1.34 0.81
N GLU A 35 -11.32 -2.25 -0.09
CA GLU A 35 -11.00 -2.13 -1.52
C GLU A 35 -11.57 -0.84 -2.10
N TRP A 36 -10.71 -0.12 -2.81
CA TRP A 36 -11.06 1.04 -3.60
C TRP A 36 -11.10 0.65 -5.07
N ARG A 37 -12.30 0.71 -5.65
CA ARG A 37 -12.60 0.35 -7.04
C ARG A 37 -12.65 1.59 -7.93
N LEU A 38 -11.57 2.39 -7.85
CA LEU A 38 -11.36 3.56 -8.70
C LEU A 38 -12.50 4.60 -8.66
N SER A 39 -13.19 4.71 -7.52
CA SER A 39 -14.35 5.60 -7.35
C SER A 39 -14.34 6.27 -5.98
N GLY A 40 -14.61 7.58 -5.97
CA GLY A 40 -14.43 8.46 -4.82
C GLY A 40 -12.96 8.68 -4.45
N SER A 41 -12.74 9.28 -3.29
CA SER A 41 -11.40 9.55 -2.77
C SER A 41 -10.68 8.23 -2.43
N ALA A 42 -9.44 8.08 -2.91
CA ALA A 42 -8.63 6.92 -2.56
C ALA A 42 -8.40 6.86 -1.03
N PRO A 43 -8.47 5.70 -0.38
CA PRO A 43 -8.27 5.60 1.07
C PRO A 43 -6.87 6.03 1.46
N ASN A 44 -6.74 6.78 2.55
CA ASN A 44 -5.46 7.29 3.06
C ASN A 44 -4.68 8.14 2.04
N TYR A 45 -5.34 8.79 1.07
CA TYR A 45 -4.68 9.62 0.04
C TYR A 45 -3.83 10.75 0.64
N ASP A 46 -4.17 11.18 1.85
CA ASP A 46 -3.53 12.21 2.66
C ASP A 46 -2.38 11.69 3.54
N LYS A 47 -2.06 10.39 3.45
CA LYS A 47 -1.03 9.74 4.27
C LYS A 47 0.10 9.15 3.43
N GLN A 48 1.20 8.86 4.11
CA GLN A 48 2.28 8.02 3.60
C GLN A 48 1.98 6.58 3.94
N GLY A 49 2.45 5.63 3.15
CA GLY A 49 2.17 4.23 3.47
C GLY A 49 2.42 3.24 2.37
N VAL A 50 1.71 2.12 2.46
CA VAL A 50 1.77 1.00 1.53
C VAL A 50 0.43 0.85 0.84
N TYR A 51 0.45 0.47 -0.43
CA TYR A 51 -0.73 0.10 -1.20
C TYR A 51 -0.51 -1.26 -1.87
N ALA A 52 -1.61 -1.96 -2.13
CA ALA A 52 -1.61 -3.23 -2.83
C ALA A 52 -2.72 -3.26 -3.88
N PHE A 53 -2.44 -3.81 -5.06
CA PHE A 53 -3.44 -4.04 -6.10
C PHE A 53 -4.11 -5.39 -5.86
N VAL A 54 -5.44 -5.43 -6.03
CA VAL A 54 -6.26 -6.58 -5.67
C VAL A 54 -7.11 -7.00 -6.86
N LYS A 55 -7.00 -8.27 -7.27
CA LYS A 55 -7.80 -8.92 -8.31
C LYS A 55 -8.49 -10.14 -7.71
N ASP A 56 -9.82 -10.14 -7.63
CA ASP A 56 -10.60 -11.29 -7.14
C ASP A 56 -10.08 -11.87 -5.79
N GLY A 57 -9.63 -11.00 -4.88
CA GLY A 57 -9.08 -11.36 -3.58
C GLY A 57 -7.59 -11.73 -3.56
N GLU A 58 -6.93 -11.76 -4.72
CA GLU A 58 -5.50 -11.94 -4.90
C GLU A 58 -4.75 -10.60 -4.97
N ILE A 59 -3.60 -10.53 -4.29
CA ILE A 59 -2.67 -9.41 -4.34
C ILE A 59 -1.71 -9.57 -5.52
N THR A 60 -1.83 -8.69 -6.51
CA THR A 60 -1.02 -8.76 -7.74
C THR A 60 0.20 -7.85 -7.72
N TYR A 61 0.21 -6.84 -6.85
CA TYR A 61 1.31 -5.88 -6.68
C TYR A 61 1.27 -5.23 -5.30
N VAL A 62 2.43 -4.93 -4.73
CA VAL A 62 2.59 -4.13 -3.51
C VAL A 62 3.62 -3.01 -3.75
N GLY A 63 3.25 -1.79 -3.36
CA GLY A 63 4.11 -0.62 -3.47
C GLY A 63 3.98 0.30 -2.25
N SER A 64 4.86 1.30 -2.17
CA SER A 64 4.79 2.32 -1.13
C SER A 64 4.67 3.71 -1.74
N GLY A 65 3.94 4.57 -1.06
CA GLY A 65 3.81 6.00 -1.33
C GLY A 65 4.38 6.75 -0.15
N VAL A 66 5.67 7.08 -0.20
CA VAL A 66 6.39 7.83 0.85
C VAL A 66 7.04 9.03 0.17
N SER A 67 6.43 10.20 0.29
CA SER A 67 6.96 11.42 -0.34
C SER A 67 8.00 12.08 0.59
N ARG A 68 9.15 12.46 0.04
CA ARG A 68 10.13 13.30 0.73
C ARG A 68 9.83 14.77 0.45
N ARG A 69 9.20 15.43 1.44
CA ARG A 69 9.34 16.87 1.73
C ARG A 69 9.30 17.83 0.53
N LYS A 70 8.18 17.90 -0.19
CA LYS A 70 7.82 19.15 -0.90
C LYS A 70 7.02 20.00 0.09
N LYS A 71 7.48 21.22 0.42
CA LYS A 71 6.78 22.16 1.30
C LYS A 71 5.29 22.24 0.88
N GLY A 72 4.38 22.00 1.83
CA GLY A 72 2.93 22.00 1.60
C GLY A 72 2.27 20.64 1.30
N TYR A 73 3.05 19.58 1.07
CA TYR A 73 2.53 18.21 0.80
C TYR A 73 3.21 17.14 1.66
N GLU A 74 3.72 17.54 2.83
CA GLU A 74 4.34 16.62 3.77
C GLU A 74 3.29 15.60 4.24
N GLY A 75 3.58 14.31 4.02
CA GLY A 75 2.66 13.23 4.39
C GLY A 75 1.73 12.74 3.28
N HIS A 76 1.60 13.42 2.14
CA HIS A 76 0.67 13.00 1.06
C HIS A 76 1.25 11.97 0.07
N GLY A 77 2.00 10.99 0.59
CA GLY A 77 2.76 10.04 -0.24
C GLY A 77 1.90 9.08 -1.07
N LEU A 78 0.80 8.58 -0.49
CA LEU A 78 -0.10 7.65 -1.16
C LEU A 78 -0.90 8.33 -2.26
N GLY A 79 -1.49 9.51 -1.99
CA GLY A 79 -2.27 10.24 -3.00
C GLY A 79 -1.45 10.57 -4.25
N ALA A 80 -0.22 11.09 -4.07
CA ALA A 80 0.69 11.36 -5.19
C ALA A 80 1.03 10.09 -5.98
N ARG A 81 1.26 8.97 -5.28
CA ARG A 81 1.61 7.71 -5.93
C ARG A 81 0.42 7.08 -6.68
N ILE A 82 -0.77 7.10 -6.08
CA ILE A 82 -2.01 6.61 -6.68
C ILE A 82 -2.39 7.46 -7.90
N GLY A 83 -2.26 8.79 -7.81
CA GLY A 83 -2.46 9.69 -8.94
C GLY A 83 -1.55 9.39 -10.14
N GLY A 84 -0.39 8.76 -9.89
CA GLY A 84 0.50 8.24 -10.93
C GLY A 84 0.00 6.98 -11.63
N TYR A 85 -1.07 6.33 -11.17
CA TYR A 85 -1.64 5.11 -11.78
C TYR A 85 -3.00 5.33 -12.44
N VAL A 86 -3.66 6.46 -12.17
CA VAL A 86 -5.03 6.74 -12.61
C VAL A 86 -5.16 8.07 -13.35
N ARG A 87 -6.23 8.21 -14.12
CA ARG A 87 -6.68 9.46 -14.74
C ARG A 87 -8.13 9.70 -14.31
N VAL A 88 -8.52 10.96 -14.18
CA VAL A 88 -9.92 11.32 -13.96
C VAL A 88 -10.67 11.06 -15.26
N GLU A 89 -11.72 10.24 -15.19
CA GLU A 89 -12.63 10.00 -16.32
C GLU A 89 -13.85 10.91 -16.20
N LYS A 90 -14.44 10.97 -15.00
CA LYS A 90 -15.50 11.90 -14.59
C LYS A 90 -15.25 12.31 -13.14
N GLN A 91 -15.92 13.35 -12.66
CA GLN A 91 -15.74 13.78 -11.27
C GLN A 91 -16.00 12.62 -10.30
N GLY A 92 -14.99 12.27 -9.50
CA GLY A 92 -15.04 11.15 -8.56
C GLY A 92 -14.91 9.76 -9.19
N LEU A 93 -14.78 9.62 -10.51
CA LEU A 93 -14.56 8.36 -11.20
C LEU A 93 -13.21 8.37 -11.92
N TYR A 94 -12.43 7.32 -11.68
CA TYR A 94 -11.08 7.20 -12.20
C TYR A 94 -10.96 6.00 -13.12
N ARG A 95 -10.10 6.14 -14.13
CA ARG A 95 -9.65 5.05 -14.99
C ARG A 95 -8.18 4.79 -14.71
N ALA A 96 -7.82 3.51 -14.51
CA ALA A 96 -6.42 3.12 -14.44
C ALA A 96 -5.76 3.28 -15.83
N HIS A 97 -4.57 3.88 -15.86
CA HIS A 97 -3.73 3.92 -17.06
C HIS A 97 -2.47 3.05 -16.94
N ASP A 98 -2.11 2.64 -15.71
CA ASP A 98 -1.12 1.59 -15.48
C ASP A 98 -1.78 0.23 -15.66
N GLU A 99 -1.22 -0.60 -16.53
CA GLU A 99 -1.77 -1.91 -16.91
C GLU A 99 -1.95 -2.85 -15.71
N ARG A 100 -1.06 -2.77 -14.71
CA ARG A 100 -1.12 -3.64 -13.52
C ARG A 100 -2.35 -3.33 -12.68
N LEU A 101 -2.67 -2.04 -12.52
CA LEU A 101 -3.87 -1.61 -11.79
C LEU A 101 -5.12 -1.84 -12.64
N ALA A 102 -5.04 -1.64 -13.95
CA ALA A 102 -6.14 -1.92 -14.87
C ALA A 102 -6.54 -3.41 -14.83
N GLU A 103 -5.56 -4.32 -14.81
CA GLU A 103 -5.81 -5.76 -14.67
C GLU A 103 -6.40 -6.11 -13.29
N ALA A 104 -5.96 -5.43 -12.25
CA ALA A 104 -6.43 -5.69 -10.89
C ALA A 104 -7.86 -5.18 -10.64
N GLY A 105 -8.18 -3.97 -11.11
CA GLY A 105 -9.49 -3.34 -10.94
C GLY A 105 -9.75 -2.74 -9.55
N ALA A 106 -8.93 -3.06 -8.54
CA ALA A 106 -9.00 -2.47 -7.21
C ALA A 106 -7.62 -2.27 -6.56
N LEU A 107 -7.58 -1.39 -5.56
CA LEU A 107 -6.44 -1.27 -4.65
C LEU A 107 -6.89 -1.11 -3.20
N ILE A 108 -6.00 -1.44 -2.27
CA ILE A 108 -6.14 -1.17 -0.83
C ILE A 108 -4.92 -0.41 -0.34
N THR A 109 -5.08 0.35 0.76
CA THR A 109 -3.99 1.12 1.35
C THR A 109 -3.90 0.93 2.86
N ILE A 110 -2.71 1.10 3.41
CA ILE A 110 -2.45 1.25 4.84
C ILE A 110 -1.65 2.53 5.03
N GLY A 111 -2.28 3.50 5.69
CA GLY A 111 -1.72 4.84 5.90
C GLY A 111 -1.11 5.00 7.28
N PHE A 112 0.04 5.66 7.33
CA PHE A 112 0.78 5.98 8.55
C PHE A 112 0.76 7.48 8.80
N HIS A 113 0.81 7.88 10.07
CA HIS A 113 1.05 9.27 10.46
C HIS A 113 2.44 9.73 10.02
N LEU A 114 2.64 11.05 10.00
CA LEU A 114 3.94 11.67 9.71
C LEU A 114 5.04 11.10 10.62
N GLY A 115 6.26 10.97 10.09
CA GLY A 115 7.39 10.37 10.81
C GLY A 115 7.60 8.87 10.59
N TYR A 116 6.54 8.08 10.36
CA TYR A 116 6.62 6.62 10.16
C TYR A 116 6.90 6.15 8.72
N TRP A 117 7.52 7.02 7.90
CA TRP A 117 7.81 6.70 6.49
C TRP A 117 8.72 5.48 6.34
N HIS A 118 9.66 5.32 7.28
CA HIS A 118 10.63 4.22 7.31
C HIS A 118 9.92 2.90 7.58
N THR A 119 8.96 2.87 8.50
CA THR A 119 8.11 1.71 8.78
C THR A 119 7.30 1.30 7.56
N ALA A 120 6.74 2.24 6.81
CA ALA A 120 6.03 1.95 5.56
C ALA A 120 6.95 1.31 4.50
N ILE A 121 8.20 1.79 4.37
CA ILE A 121 9.19 1.19 3.46
C ILE A 121 9.53 -0.24 3.92
N ALA A 122 9.81 -0.43 5.20
CA ALA A 122 10.12 -1.74 5.77
C ALA A 122 8.97 -2.72 5.59
N LEU A 123 7.73 -2.31 5.86
CA LEU A 123 6.53 -3.12 5.66
C LEU A 123 6.39 -3.55 4.20
N LYS A 124 6.55 -2.63 3.23
CA LYS A 124 6.52 -3.00 1.80
C LYS A 124 7.52 -4.12 1.50
N TYR A 125 8.76 -3.97 1.93
CA TYR A 125 9.81 -4.95 1.64
C TYR A 125 9.57 -6.30 2.35
N TYR A 126 9.09 -6.26 3.58
CA TYR A 126 8.66 -7.45 4.31
C TYR A 126 7.54 -8.20 3.57
N LEU A 127 6.52 -7.47 3.08
CA LEU A 127 5.41 -8.08 2.35
C LEU A 127 5.85 -8.70 1.03
N ILE A 128 6.65 -8.01 0.21
CA ILE A 128 7.08 -8.57 -1.09
C ILE A 128 8.08 -9.73 -0.94
N ALA A 129 8.78 -9.82 0.20
CA ALA A 129 9.61 -10.99 0.53
C ALA A 129 8.75 -12.22 0.86
N ASN A 130 7.59 -12.02 1.49
CA ASN A 130 6.69 -13.09 1.93
C ASN A 130 5.55 -13.39 0.93
N MET A 131 5.37 -12.55 -0.10
CA MET A 131 4.29 -12.68 -1.07
C MET A 131 4.84 -12.62 -2.51
N PRO A 132 4.83 -13.74 -3.26
CA PRO A 132 5.34 -13.80 -4.62
C PRO A 132 4.31 -13.23 -5.61
N THR A 133 4.00 -11.95 -5.45
CA THR A 133 3.02 -11.26 -6.30
C THR A 133 3.47 -11.25 -7.76
N LYS A 134 2.49 -11.15 -8.66
CA LYS A 134 2.67 -11.21 -10.12
C LYS A 134 3.60 -10.11 -10.65
N HIS A 135 3.47 -8.88 -10.13
CA HIS A 135 4.11 -7.70 -10.73
C HIS A 135 5.27 -7.11 -9.92
N ASN A 136 5.60 -7.64 -8.73
CA ASN A 136 6.82 -7.24 -8.03
C ASN A 136 8.00 -8.08 -8.55
N SER A 137 8.91 -7.43 -9.28
CA SER A 137 10.16 -8.03 -9.77
C SER A 137 11.23 -8.16 -8.68
N ASN A 138 11.31 -7.19 -7.77
CA ASN A 138 12.28 -7.22 -6.68
C ASN A 138 11.71 -8.00 -5.49
N ARG A 139 12.37 -9.08 -5.10
CA ARG A 139 12.03 -9.92 -3.94
C ARG A 139 13.25 -9.99 -3.02
N PRO A 140 13.43 -9.05 -2.08
CA PRO A 140 14.56 -9.09 -1.16
C PRO A 140 14.48 -10.36 -0.30
N GLY A 141 15.61 -11.02 -0.09
CA GLY A 141 15.67 -12.23 0.74
C GLY A 141 15.18 -13.50 0.05
N SER A 142 14.80 -13.47 -1.24
CA SER A 142 14.69 -14.71 -2.02
C SER A 142 16.09 -15.26 -2.25
N TYR A 143 16.42 -16.39 -1.61
CA TYR A 143 17.55 -17.21 -2.03
C TYR A 143 17.23 -17.83 -3.41
N PRO A 144 18.24 -18.00 -4.29
CA PRO A 144 18.07 -18.73 -5.55
C PRO A 144 17.58 -20.17 -5.32
#